data_AF-A0A1R2B075-F1
#
_entry.id   AF-A0A1R2B075-F1
#
_cell.length_a   1.000
_cell.length_b   1.000
_cell.length_c   1.000
_cell.angle_alpha   90.00
_cell.angle_beta   90.00
_cell.angle_gamma   90.00
#
_symmetry.space_group_name_H-M   'P 1'
#
loop_
_entity.id
_entity.type
_entity.pdbx_description
1 polymer ?
#
loop_
_entity_poly.entity_id
_entity_poly.type
_entity_poly.pdbx_seq_one_letter_code
_entity_poly.pdbx_strand_id
1 'polypeptide(L)'
;MGCCSEKMNAVKNKFHQLALSEEETIITMKEKSLPFASVRLQDLTDAVLKNSSNGVLSIAQLRKAMTELNFEVEIFTSPKDHIICMLKLLQNPKRLYDVKTVIMFGVLLSAGIPEEKAAILFDLCQTDNHHLQEGDFKHVLSDLIDISVQKIPRIAINTDIEAGSFSIPEDRLSQYTSCLLKNKIQMMSDVTSILFAEKKPIRKGEFINRISNDSFLETILWSFQIRLALID
;
A
#
# COMPACT_ATOMS: atom_id res chain seq x y z
N MET A 1 0.01 1.78 43.15
CA MET A 1 -0.91 1.52 42.02
C MET A 1 -1.09 2.83 41.27
N GLY A 2 -0.63 2.95 40.02
CA GLY A 2 -0.73 4.23 39.28
C GLY A 2 0.10 4.39 37.98
N CYS A 3 0.97 3.45 37.59
CA CYS A 3 1.87 3.66 36.44
C CYS A 3 1.39 3.11 35.08
N CYS A 4 0.21 2.48 35.00
CA CYS A 4 -0.25 1.85 33.74
C CYS A 4 -1.21 2.74 32.92
N SER A 5 -1.85 3.74 33.51
CA SER A 5 -2.78 4.62 32.80
C SER A 5 -2.09 5.74 32.02
N GLU A 6 -0.96 6.25 32.50
CA GLU A 6 -0.23 7.34 31.84
C GLU A 6 0.42 6.91 30.52
N LYS A 7 0.96 5.68 30.46
CA LYS A 7 1.52 5.13 29.21
C LYS A 7 0.43 4.90 28.15
N MET A 8 -0.75 4.39 28.53
CA MET A 8 -1.86 4.19 27.58
C MET A 8 -2.44 5.51 27.06
N ASN A 9 -2.48 6.56 27.89
CA ASN A 9 -2.94 7.88 27.47
C ASN A 9 -1.91 8.61 26.59
N ALA A 10 -0.61 8.45 26.85
CA ALA A 10 0.46 8.98 26.01
C ALA A 10 0.48 8.32 24.62
N VAL A 11 0.24 7.00 24.56
CA VAL A 11 0.12 6.23 23.32
C VAL A 11 -1.12 6.70 22.52
N LYS A 12 -2.30 6.78 23.14
CA LYS A 12 -3.51 7.31 22.47
C LYS A 12 -3.34 8.73 21.92
N ASN A 13 -2.67 9.62 22.65
CA ASN A 13 -2.39 10.98 22.20
C ASN A 13 -1.39 11.04 21.02
N LYS A 14 -0.38 10.16 20.98
CA LYS A 14 0.53 10.03 19.83
C LYS A 14 -0.19 9.54 18.57
N PHE A 15 -1.04 8.51 18.71
CA PHE A 15 -1.86 8.01 17.60
C PHE A 15 -2.78 9.11 17.04
N HIS A 16 -3.36 9.96 17.89
CA HIS A 16 -4.12 11.13 17.44
C HIS A 16 -3.25 12.22 16.82
N GLN A 17 -2.02 12.46 17.30
CA GLN A 17 -1.15 13.52 16.79
C GLN A 17 -0.63 13.27 15.36
N LEU A 18 -0.32 12.03 14.97
CA LEU A 18 0.15 11.71 13.60
C LEU A 18 -0.97 11.34 12.62
N ALA A 19 -2.09 10.76 13.10
CA ALA A 19 -3.33 10.69 12.31
C ALA A 19 -3.85 12.08 11.88
N LEU A 20 -3.35 13.12 12.55
CA LEU A 20 -3.58 14.54 12.27
C LEU A 20 -2.31 15.28 11.83
N SER A 21 -1.22 14.57 11.48
CA SER A 21 -0.05 15.25 10.91
C SER A 21 -0.42 15.86 9.56
N GLU A 22 0.14 17.02 9.28
CA GLU A 22 -0.06 17.69 8.00
C GLU A 22 0.43 16.79 6.84
N GLU A 23 1.52 16.06 7.06
CA GLU A 23 2.08 15.08 6.14
C GLU A 23 1.05 14.00 5.78
N GLU A 24 0.46 13.34 6.77
CA GLU A 24 -0.52 12.28 6.53
C GLU A 24 -1.79 12.83 5.87
N THR A 25 -2.19 14.05 6.23
CA THR A 25 -3.32 14.74 5.60
C THR A 25 -3.05 14.96 4.11
N ILE A 26 -1.89 15.50 3.75
CA ILE A 26 -1.52 15.74 2.36
C ILE A 26 -1.39 14.42 1.59
N ILE A 27 -0.72 13.42 2.16
CA ILE A 27 -0.56 12.09 1.54
C ILE A 27 -1.93 11.48 1.27
N THR A 28 -2.81 11.43 2.27
CA THR A 28 -4.17 10.86 2.13
C THR A 28 -5.00 11.62 1.09
N MET A 29 -4.89 12.94 1.02
CA MET A 29 -5.58 13.73 -0.01
C MET A 29 -5.10 13.37 -1.42
N LYS A 30 -3.79 13.19 -1.61
CA LYS A 30 -3.22 12.78 -2.90
C LYS A 30 -3.55 11.33 -3.25
N GLU A 31 -3.56 10.42 -2.29
CA GLU A 31 -3.98 9.03 -2.50
C GLU A 31 -5.41 8.95 -3.05
N LYS A 32 -6.33 9.71 -2.45
CA LYS A 32 -7.74 9.78 -2.89
C LYS A 32 -7.92 10.42 -4.26
N SER A 33 -6.95 11.21 -4.73
CA SER A 33 -6.99 11.80 -6.08
C SER A 33 -6.35 10.91 -7.15
N LEU A 34 -5.76 9.77 -6.76
CA LEU A 34 -5.21 8.83 -7.73
C LEU A 34 -6.33 8.04 -8.43
N PRO A 35 -6.19 7.72 -9.72
CA PRO A 35 -7.15 6.90 -10.45
C PRO A 35 -7.43 5.54 -9.79
N PHE A 36 -6.44 4.97 -9.08
CA PHE A 36 -6.60 3.68 -8.40
C PHE A 36 -7.68 3.72 -7.32
N ALA A 37 -7.87 4.87 -6.67
CA ALA A 37 -8.81 5.02 -5.55
C ALA A 37 -10.29 4.91 -5.97
N SER A 38 -10.61 5.16 -7.24
CA SER A 38 -11.97 5.10 -7.77
C SER A 38 -12.36 3.75 -8.39
N VAL A 39 -11.43 2.80 -8.47
CA VAL A 39 -11.63 1.50 -9.12
C VAL A 39 -11.73 0.38 -8.08
N ARG A 40 -12.53 -0.65 -8.38
CA ARG A 40 -12.56 -1.88 -7.58
C ARG A 40 -11.30 -2.68 -7.83
N LEU A 41 -10.72 -3.21 -6.76
CA LEU A 41 -9.46 -3.94 -6.85
C LEU A 41 -9.52 -5.13 -7.84
N GLN A 42 -10.63 -5.87 -7.86
CA GLN A 42 -10.82 -6.98 -8.81
C GLN A 42 -10.70 -6.52 -10.27
N ASP A 43 -11.40 -5.45 -10.65
CA ASP A 43 -11.39 -4.93 -12.02
C ASP A 43 -9.97 -4.50 -12.43
N LEU A 44 -9.27 -3.79 -11.53
CA LEU A 44 -7.87 -3.39 -11.73
C LEU A 44 -6.97 -4.62 -11.95
N THR A 45 -7.12 -5.64 -11.11
CA THR A 45 -6.32 -6.86 -11.17
C THR A 45 -6.53 -7.60 -12.49
N ASP A 46 -7.78 -7.75 -12.91
CA ASP A 46 -8.14 -8.43 -14.16
C ASP A 46 -7.59 -7.68 -15.38
N ALA A 47 -7.75 -6.35 -15.43
CA ALA A 47 -7.24 -5.53 -16.53
C ALA A 47 -5.70 -5.58 -16.65
N VAL A 48 -5.00 -5.53 -15.51
CA VAL A 48 -3.54 -5.61 -15.42
C VAL A 48 -3.03 -6.98 -15.86
N LEU A 49 -3.60 -8.07 -15.32
CA LEU A 49 -3.19 -9.43 -15.66
C LEU A 49 -3.42 -9.74 -17.13
N LYS A 50 -4.61 -9.41 -17.66
CA LYS A 50 -5.01 -9.63 -19.05
C LYS A 50 -4.07 -8.98 -20.07
N ASN A 51 -3.51 -7.82 -19.74
CA ASN A 51 -2.64 -7.07 -20.64
C ASN A 51 -1.15 -7.31 -20.40
N SER A 52 -0.79 -8.06 -19.36
CA SER A 52 0.60 -8.34 -19.01
C SER A 52 1.24 -9.45 -19.84
N SER A 53 2.56 -9.52 -19.83
CA SER A 53 3.33 -10.62 -20.42
C SER A 53 4.51 -10.95 -19.52
N ASN A 54 4.61 -12.22 -19.10
CA ASN A 54 5.69 -12.70 -18.22
C ASN A 54 5.85 -11.88 -16.92
N GLY A 55 4.73 -11.51 -16.28
CA GLY A 55 4.72 -10.77 -15.02
C GLY A 55 5.11 -9.28 -15.13
N VAL A 56 5.27 -8.75 -16.34
CA VAL A 56 5.58 -7.34 -16.57
C VAL A 56 4.66 -6.71 -17.63
N LEU A 57 4.59 -5.38 -17.61
CA LEU A 57 3.86 -4.55 -18.56
C LEU A 57 4.82 -3.50 -19.15
N SER A 58 4.75 -3.30 -20.46
CA SER A 58 5.24 -2.07 -21.10
C SER A 58 4.28 -0.90 -20.83
N ILE A 59 4.71 0.33 -21.10
CA ILE A 59 3.83 1.51 -21.00
C ILE A 59 2.59 1.40 -21.90
N ALA A 60 2.72 0.78 -23.08
CA ALA A 60 1.60 0.58 -24.01
C ALA A 60 0.57 -0.39 -23.44
N GLN A 61 1.04 -1.49 -22.82
CA GLN A 61 0.16 -2.46 -22.17
C GLN A 61 -0.51 -1.89 -20.92
N LEU A 62 0.24 -1.13 -20.10
CA LEU A 62 -0.33 -0.43 -18.95
C LEU A 62 -1.42 0.55 -19.40
N ARG A 63 -1.14 1.38 -20.41
CA ARG A 63 -2.13 2.32 -20.97
C ARG A 63 -3.39 1.59 -21.41
N LYS A 64 -3.24 0.47 -22.11
CA LYS A 64 -4.38 -0.34 -22.55
C LYS A 64 -5.20 -0.87 -21.36
N ALA A 65 -4.55 -1.42 -20.33
CA ALA A 65 -5.23 -1.86 -19.11
C ALA A 65 -6.01 -0.72 -18.45
N MET A 66 -5.41 0.47 -18.36
CA MET A 66 -6.03 1.63 -17.73
C MET A 66 -7.20 2.19 -18.55
N THR A 67 -7.12 2.14 -19.89
CA THR A 67 -8.26 2.47 -20.76
C THR A 67 -9.42 1.49 -20.58
N GLU A 68 -9.16 0.20 -20.34
CA GLU A 68 -10.22 -0.78 -20.01
C GLU A 68 -10.95 -0.46 -18.68
N LEU A 69 -10.27 0.24 -17.77
CA LEU A 69 -10.82 0.73 -16.50
C LEU A 69 -11.47 2.13 -16.62
N ASN A 70 -11.65 2.62 -17.85
CA ASN A 70 -12.18 3.95 -18.16
C ASN A 70 -11.35 5.10 -17.56
N PHE A 71 -10.04 4.91 -17.41
CA PHE A 71 -9.17 6.03 -17.06
C PHE A 71 -9.04 6.98 -18.25
N GLU A 72 -9.23 8.28 -17.97
CA GLU A 72 -9.10 9.34 -18.95
C GLU A 72 -7.74 9.25 -19.65
N VAL A 73 -7.74 9.33 -20.99
CA VAL A 73 -6.51 9.26 -21.80
C VAL A 73 -5.51 10.34 -21.40
N GLU A 74 -6.03 11.46 -20.89
CA GLU A 74 -5.30 12.62 -20.35
C GLU A 74 -4.33 12.25 -19.22
N ILE A 75 -4.60 11.17 -18.47
CA ILE A 75 -3.69 10.58 -17.47
C ILE A 75 -2.35 10.14 -18.10
N PHE A 76 -2.30 9.91 -19.41
CA PHE A 76 -1.07 9.48 -20.09
C PHE A 76 -0.48 10.54 -21.03
N THR A 77 -1.28 11.51 -21.47
CA THR A 77 -0.84 12.54 -22.43
C THR A 77 -0.52 13.87 -21.75
N SER A 78 -1.24 14.22 -20.68
CA SER A 78 -1.00 15.42 -19.87
C SER A 78 -1.30 15.16 -18.38
N PRO A 79 -0.66 14.15 -17.75
CA PRO A 79 -0.89 13.84 -16.35
C PRO A 79 -0.53 14.99 -15.40
N LYS A 80 -1.31 15.13 -14.34
CA LYS A 80 -0.93 15.91 -13.15
C LYS A 80 0.34 15.32 -12.52
N ASP A 81 1.16 16.13 -11.86
CA ASP A 81 2.49 15.70 -11.38
C ASP A 81 2.48 14.48 -10.45
N HIS A 82 1.50 14.43 -9.54
CA HIS A 82 1.34 13.28 -8.63
C HIS A 82 1.03 11.97 -9.37
N ILE A 83 0.33 12.04 -10.51
CA ILE A 83 0.07 10.88 -11.39
C ILE A 83 1.34 10.49 -12.14
N ILE A 84 2.13 11.45 -12.64
CA ILE A 84 3.45 11.19 -13.23
C ILE A 84 4.35 10.50 -12.21
N CYS A 85 4.39 11.00 -10.99
CA CYS A 85 5.16 10.46 -9.89
C CYS A 85 4.73 9.01 -9.61
N MET A 86 3.43 8.76 -9.45
CA MET A 86 2.89 7.40 -9.30
C MET A 86 3.34 6.47 -10.43
N LEU A 87 3.18 6.87 -11.70
CA LEU A 87 3.60 6.06 -12.84
C LEU A 87 5.10 5.77 -12.82
N LYS A 88 5.95 6.71 -12.40
CA LYS A 88 7.40 6.48 -12.25
C LYS A 88 7.71 5.52 -11.08
N LEU A 89 6.97 5.60 -9.97
CA LEU A 89 7.15 4.73 -8.80
C LEU A 89 6.80 3.26 -9.07
N LEU A 90 5.94 3.01 -10.05
CA LEU A 90 5.58 1.66 -10.50
C LEU A 90 6.60 1.05 -11.48
N GLN A 91 7.52 1.84 -12.01
CA GLN A 91 8.53 1.37 -12.97
C GLN A 91 9.72 0.72 -12.27
N ASN A 92 10.18 -0.39 -12.84
CA ASN A 92 11.47 -0.99 -12.51
C ASN A 92 12.62 -0.26 -13.25
N PRO A 93 13.90 -0.59 -12.98
CA PRO A 93 15.04 0.05 -13.63
C PRO A 93 15.07 -0.08 -15.17
N LYS A 94 14.34 -1.04 -15.74
CA LYS A 94 14.20 -1.24 -17.19
C LYS A 94 13.03 -0.44 -17.79
N ARG A 95 12.39 0.44 -17.01
CA ARG A 95 11.18 1.22 -17.38
C ARG A 95 9.97 0.33 -17.74
N LEU A 96 9.95 -0.89 -17.22
CA LEU A 96 8.79 -1.78 -17.29
C LEU A 96 8.04 -1.75 -15.95
N TYR A 97 6.76 -2.08 -15.98
CA TYR A 97 5.91 -2.12 -14.80
C TYR A 97 5.79 -3.56 -14.32
N ASP A 98 6.25 -3.83 -13.11
CA ASP A 98 6.11 -5.14 -12.48
C ASP A 98 4.64 -5.36 -12.04
N VAL A 99 4.02 -6.44 -12.52
CA VAL A 99 2.59 -6.70 -12.30
C VAL A 99 2.28 -6.84 -10.81
N LYS A 100 3.14 -7.55 -10.07
CA LYS A 100 2.99 -7.73 -8.62
C LYS A 100 2.98 -6.38 -7.91
N THR A 101 3.90 -5.49 -8.26
CA THR A 101 3.97 -4.12 -7.72
C THR A 101 2.73 -3.31 -8.05
N VAL A 102 2.24 -3.35 -9.30
CA VAL A 102 1.01 -2.63 -9.70
C VAL A 102 -0.20 -3.13 -8.91
N ILE A 103 -0.37 -4.44 -8.77
CA ILE A 103 -1.48 -5.02 -8.00
C ILE A 103 -1.35 -4.67 -6.52
N MET A 104 -0.14 -4.68 -5.93
CA MET A 104 0.06 -4.23 -4.54
C MET A 104 -0.32 -2.77 -4.32
N PHE A 105 -0.01 -1.88 -5.27
CA PHE A 105 -0.53 -0.51 -5.24
C PHE A 105 -2.06 -0.49 -5.28
N GLY A 106 -2.66 -1.34 -6.12
CA GLY A 106 -4.10 -1.57 -6.13
C GLY A 106 -4.64 -2.00 -4.76
N VAL A 107 -4.03 -3.01 -4.15
CA VAL A 107 -4.40 -3.50 -2.81
C VAL A 107 -4.42 -2.35 -1.82
N LEU A 108 -3.41 -1.47 -1.84
CA LEU A 108 -3.29 -0.41 -0.85
C LEU A 108 -4.17 0.82 -1.11
N LEU A 109 -4.56 1.08 -2.37
CA LEU A 109 -5.22 2.33 -2.78
C LEU A 109 -6.66 2.16 -3.27
N SER A 110 -6.99 1.03 -3.89
CA SER A 110 -8.31 0.81 -4.50
C SER A 110 -9.41 0.56 -3.48
N ALA A 111 -10.64 0.81 -3.88
CA ALA A 111 -11.80 0.40 -3.10
C ALA A 111 -11.92 -1.13 -3.11
N GLY A 112 -12.37 -1.70 -1.99
CA GLY A 112 -12.57 -3.14 -1.85
C GLY A 112 -12.82 -3.51 -0.39
N ILE A 113 -13.54 -4.61 -0.20
CA ILE A 113 -13.76 -5.18 1.14
C ILE A 113 -12.53 -5.98 1.60
N PRO A 114 -12.33 -6.17 2.92
CA PRO A 114 -11.18 -6.90 3.45
C PRO A 114 -10.96 -8.26 2.78
N GLU A 115 -12.03 -9.00 2.54
CA GLU A 115 -12.00 -10.35 2.00
C GLU A 115 -11.45 -10.38 0.57
N GLU A 116 -11.86 -9.42 -0.26
CA GLU A 116 -11.40 -9.28 -1.64
C GLU A 116 -9.90 -8.96 -1.68
N LYS A 117 -9.49 -7.98 -0.88
CA LYS A 117 -8.08 -7.57 -0.78
C LYS A 117 -7.19 -8.69 -0.24
N ALA A 118 -7.64 -9.40 0.79
CA ALA A 118 -6.94 -10.54 1.34
C ALA A 118 -6.82 -11.68 0.32
N ALA A 119 -7.88 -11.96 -0.45
CA ALA A 119 -7.84 -13.00 -1.48
C ALA A 119 -6.78 -12.70 -2.55
N ILE A 120 -6.72 -11.46 -3.02
CA ILE A 120 -5.75 -11.02 -4.03
C ILE A 120 -4.34 -11.01 -3.44
N LEU A 121 -4.19 -10.57 -2.19
CA LEU A 121 -2.89 -10.59 -1.51
C LEU A 121 -2.33 -12.01 -1.36
N PHE A 122 -3.19 -12.99 -1.05
CA PHE A 122 -2.80 -14.40 -1.02
C PHE A 122 -2.27 -14.87 -2.37
N ASP A 123 -2.96 -14.51 -3.46
CA ASP A 123 -2.57 -14.91 -4.82
C ASP A 123 -1.22 -14.29 -5.24
N LEU A 124 -0.88 -13.10 -4.73
CA LEU A 124 0.42 -12.46 -4.94
C LEU A 124 1.60 -13.14 -4.22
N CYS A 125 1.33 -14.00 -3.24
CA CYS A 125 2.37 -14.70 -2.50
C CYS A 125 2.96 -15.90 -3.27
N GLN A 126 2.53 -16.15 -4.52
CA GLN A 126 3.06 -17.20 -5.41
C GLN A 126 3.20 -18.56 -4.72
N THR A 127 2.09 -19.05 -4.14
CA THR A 127 2.12 -20.30 -3.37
C THR A 127 2.20 -21.53 -4.28
N ASP A 128 3.31 -22.27 -4.23
CA ASP A 128 3.55 -23.47 -5.06
C ASP A 128 2.52 -24.60 -4.83
N ASN A 129 1.85 -24.62 -3.68
CA ASN A 129 0.96 -25.70 -3.26
C ASN A 129 -0.40 -25.23 -2.72
N HIS A 130 -0.87 -24.02 -3.06
CA HIS A 130 -2.05 -23.39 -2.44
C HIS A 130 -1.99 -23.24 -0.91
N HIS A 131 -0.78 -23.34 -0.35
CA HIS A 131 -0.50 -23.11 1.07
C HIS A 131 0.53 -22.01 1.17
N LEU A 132 0.23 -21.01 1.99
CA LEU A 132 1.10 -19.89 2.26
C LEU A 132 2.06 -20.22 3.39
N GLN A 133 3.35 -20.04 3.14
CA GLN A 133 4.38 -20.11 4.17
C GLN A 133 4.64 -18.73 4.77
N GLU A 134 5.11 -18.71 6.01
CA GLU A 134 5.46 -17.47 6.71
C GLU A 134 6.55 -16.67 5.97
N GLY A 135 7.52 -17.35 5.37
CA GLY A 135 8.60 -16.72 4.59
C GLY A 135 8.08 -15.95 3.37
N ASP A 136 7.22 -16.59 2.57
CA ASP A 136 6.63 -15.98 1.37
C ASP A 136 5.81 -14.74 1.73
N PHE A 137 5.01 -14.86 2.80
CA PHE A 137 4.22 -13.75 3.29
C PHE A 137 5.06 -12.62 3.86
N LYS A 138 6.17 -12.91 4.55
CA LYS A 138 7.10 -11.89 5.06
C LYS A 138 7.66 -11.01 3.95
N HIS A 139 7.96 -11.59 2.78
CA HIS A 139 8.40 -10.82 1.62
C HIS A 139 7.31 -9.88 1.12
N VAL A 140 6.09 -10.41 0.95
CA VAL A 140 4.93 -9.62 0.52
C VAL A 140 4.58 -8.51 1.52
N LEU A 141 4.64 -8.79 2.83
CA LEU A 141 4.40 -7.80 3.87
C LEU A 141 5.46 -6.70 3.89
N SER A 142 6.73 -7.06 3.71
CA SER A 142 7.80 -6.06 3.55
C SER A 142 7.54 -5.15 2.36
N ASP A 143 7.16 -5.73 1.20
CA ASP A 143 6.85 -4.97 0.00
C ASP A 143 5.67 -4.01 0.21
N LEU A 144 4.60 -4.46 0.88
CA LEU A 144 3.45 -3.62 1.23
C LEU A 144 3.85 -2.43 2.12
N ILE A 145 4.67 -2.68 3.15
CA ILE A 145 5.16 -1.63 4.04
C ILE A 145 6.04 -0.64 3.25
N ASP A 146 6.95 -1.12 2.41
CA ASP A 146 7.83 -0.25 1.62
C ASP A 146 7.03 0.58 0.60
N ILE A 147 6.02 -0.01 -0.04
CA ILE A 147 5.11 0.72 -0.92
C ILE A 147 4.37 1.79 -0.12
N SER A 148 3.77 1.41 1.00
CA SER A 148 2.94 2.31 1.82
C SER A 148 3.71 3.47 2.45
N VAL A 149 4.95 3.21 2.89
CA VAL A 149 5.76 4.16 3.65
C VAL A 149 6.74 4.92 2.78
N GLN A 150 7.36 4.30 1.78
CA GLN A 150 8.43 4.94 1.00
C GLN A 150 7.99 5.36 -0.40
N LYS A 151 7.10 4.61 -1.05
CA LYS A 151 6.70 4.90 -2.44
C LYS A 151 5.51 5.82 -2.50
N ILE A 152 4.37 5.41 -1.96
CA ILE A 152 3.11 6.18 -2.03
C ILE A 152 3.29 7.62 -1.51
N PRO A 153 3.95 7.87 -0.37
CA PRO A 153 4.09 9.25 0.11
C PRO A 153 4.86 10.20 -0.82
N ARG A 154 5.69 9.68 -1.75
CA ARG A 154 6.40 10.52 -2.73
C ARG A 154 5.47 11.21 -3.73
N ILE A 155 4.21 10.78 -3.86
CA ILE A 155 3.21 11.50 -4.68
C ILE A 155 2.84 12.86 -4.07
N ALA A 156 3.14 13.08 -2.79
CA ALA A 156 2.90 14.33 -2.08
C ALA A 156 4.04 15.34 -2.24
N ILE A 157 5.18 14.95 -2.84
CA ILE A 157 6.21 15.90 -3.23
C ILE A 157 5.72 16.61 -4.49
N ASN A 158 5.73 17.94 -4.49
CA ASN A 158 5.55 18.71 -5.71
C ASN A 158 6.88 19.34 -6.11
N THR A 159 7.23 19.22 -7.39
CA THR A 159 8.40 19.88 -7.98
C THR A 159 8.08 21.29 -8.46
N ASP A 160 6.79 21.61 -8.66
CA ASP A 160 6.36 22.92 -9.13
C ASP A 160 5.95 23.81 -7.95
N ILE A 161 6.71 24.89 -7.79
CA ILE A 161 6.60 25.91 -6.74
C ILE A 161 5.43 26.86 -7.05
N GLU A 162 4.24 26.32 -7.28
CA GLU A 162 3.05 27.17 -7.31
C GLU A 162 2.60 27.43 -5.88
N ALA A 163 2.63 28.70 -5.49
CA ALA A 163 2.18 29.15 -4.17
C ALA A 163 0.72 28.71 -3.95
N GLY A 164 0.52 27.77 -3.02
CA GLY A 164 -0.79 27.19 -2.71
C GLY A 164 -0.91 25.68 -3.00
N SER A 165 0.12 25.03 -3.54
CA SER A 165 0.07 23.57 -3.71
C SER A 165 0.20 22.84 -2.37
N PHE A 166 -0.80 22.01 -2.01
CA PHE A 166 -0.71 21.06 -0.90
C PHE A 166 0.36 20.01 -1.22
N SER A 167 1.59 20.24 -0.74
CA SER A 167 2.78 19.43 -1.00
C SER A 167 3.71 19.38 0.21
N ILE A 168 4.52 18.33 0.29
CA ILE A 168 5.49 18.13 1.38
C ILE A 168 6.91 18.34 0.83
N PRO A 169 7.74 19.18 1.47
CA PRO A 169 9.17 19.24 1.17
C PRO A 169 9.86 17.87 1.28
N GLU A 170 10.81 17.58 0.40
CA GLU A 170 11.44 16.25 0.32
C GLU A 170 12.18 15.85 1.60
N ASP A 171 12.82 16.81 2.28
CA ASP A 171 13.49 16.61 3.56
C ASP A 171 12.51 16.27 4.68
N ARG A 172 11.37 16.98 4.73
CA ARG A 172 10.28 16.72 5.69
C ARG A 172 9.65 15.35 5.44
N LEU A 173 9.40 14.98 4.18
CA LEU A 173 8.90 13.64 3.87
C LEU A 173 9.92 12.57 4.25
N SER A 174 11.20 12.79 3.99
CA SER A 174 12.27 11.85 4.37
C SER A 174 12.32 11.63 5.88
N GLN A 175 12.16 12.69 6.69
CA GLN A 175 12.08 12.57 8.15
C GLN A 175 10.85 11.78 8.60
N TYR A 176 9.68 12.08 8.03
CA TYR A 176 8.43 11.40 8.32
C TYR A 176 8.52 9.89 8.02
N THR A 177 8.94 9.51 6.81
CA THR A 177 9.08 8.10 6.42
C THR A 177 10.14 7.36 7.24
N SER A 178 11.26 8.03 7.57
CA SER A 178 12.29 7.47 8.46
C SER A 178 11.79 7.22 9.87
N CYS A 179 10.84 8.02 10.37
CA CYS A 179 10.20 7.79 11.67
C CYS A 179 9.38 6.49 11.65
N LEU A 180 8.53 6.31 10.65
CA LEU A 180 7.67 5.12 10.51
C LEU A 180 8.48 3.83 10.37
N LEU A 181 9.58 3.86 9.60
CA LEU A 181 10.39 2.67 9.35
C LEU A 181 11.12 2.12 10.57
N LYS A 182 11.24 2.89 11.68
CA LYS A 182 11.82 2.40 12.93
C LYS A 182 11.06 1.19 13.49
N ASN A 183 9.76 1.16 13.27
CA ASN A 183 8.87 0.12 13.79
C ASN A 183 8.57 -0.99 12.77
N LYS A 184 9.16 -0.94 11.55
CA LYS A 184 8.90 -1.92 10.48
C LYS A 184 9.12 -3.36 10.92
N ILE A 185 10.27 -3.65 11.55
CA ILE A 185 10.62 -5.02 11.97
C ILE A 185 9.64 -5.53 13.03
N GLN A 186 9.26 -4.66 13.98
CA GLN A 186 8.31 -5.00 15.04
C GLN A 186 6.93 -5.29 14.45
N MET A 187 6.38 -4.39 13.62
CA MET A 187 5.10 -4.59 12.95
C MET A 187 5.09 -5.89 12.13
N MET A 188 6.15 -6.18 11.38
CA MET A 188 6.26 -7.44 10.62
C MET A 188 6.24 -8.67 11.53
N SER A 189 6.95 -8.61 12.66
CA SER A 189 6.94 -9.68 13.66
C SER A 189 5.54 -9.89 14.24
N ASP A 190 4.85 -8.81 14.60
CA ASP A 190 3.53 -8.87 15.21
C ASP A 190 2.49 -9.46 14.24
N VAL A 191 2.42 -8.93 13.02
CA VAL A 191 1.51 -9.43 11.96
C VAL A 191 1.77 -10.92 11.69
N THR A 192 3.04 -11.31 11.53
CA THR A 192 3.37 -12.71 11.22
C THR A 192 3.10 -13.64 12.40
N SER A 193 3.34 -13.20 13.64
CA SER A 193 3.06 -14.00 14.84
C SER A 193 1.56 -14.27 15.02
N ILE A 194 0.72 -13.28 14.73
CA ILE A 194 -0.74 -13.41 14.84
C ILE A 194 -1.27 -14.27 13.69
N LEU A 195 -0.85 -13.96 12.46
CA LEU A 195 -1.31 -14.67 11.27
C LEU A 195 -0.88 -16.15 11.30
N PHE A 196 0.35 -16.46 11.74
CA PHE A 196 0.92 -17.81 11.78
C PHE A 196 1.07 -18.38 13.20
N ALA A 197 0.18 -18.03 14.15
CA ALA A 197 0.29 -18.44 15.56
C ALA A 197 0.49 -19.96 15.79
N GLU A 198 0.05 -20.82 14.86
CA GLU A 198 0.22 -22.28 14.92
C GLU A 198 1.46 -22.82 14.20
N LYS A 199 2.27 -21.94 13.58
CA LYS A 199 3.44 -22.27 12.75
C LYS A 199 3.14 -23.29 11.65
N LYS A 200 1.93 -23.24 11.10
CA LYS A 200 1.47 -24.11 10.01
C LYS A 200 1.27 -23.31 8.74
N PRO A 201 1.47 -23.93 7.57
CA PRO A 201 1.07 -23.34 6.30
C PRO A 201 -0.42 -23.06 6.27
N ILE A 202 -0.81 -21.90 5.74
CA ILE A 202 -2.20 -21.43 5.76
C ILE A 202 -2.83 -21.57 4.37
N ARG A 203 -4.06 -22.08 4.28
CA ARG A 203 -4.81 -22.13 3.01
C ARG A 203 -5.51 -20.79 2.73
N LYS A 204 -5.82 -20.52 1.46
CA LYS A 204 -6.45 -19.26 1.02
C LYS A 204 -7.67 -18.84 1.87
N GLY A 205 -8.63 -19.74 2.07
CA GLY A 205 -9.83 -19.42 2.86
C GLY A 205 -9.54 -19.09 4.33
N GLU A 206 -8.56 -19.76 4.93
CA GLU A 206 -8.12 -19.48 6.29
C GLU A 206 -7.35 -18.17 6.38
N PHE A 207 -6.49 -17.87 5.40
CA PHE A 207 -5.80 -16.59 5.31
C PHE A 207 -6.79 -15.42 5.22
N ILE A 208 -7.76 -15.52 4.30
CA ILE A 208 -8.82 -14.52 4.14
C ILE A 208 -9.56 -14.35 5.47
N ASN A 209 -10.00 -15.45 6.09
CA ASN A 209 -10.74 -15.40 7.34
C ASN A 209 -9.94 -14.77 8.50
N ARG A 210 -8.64 -15.07 8.62
CA ARG A 210 -7.78 -14.50 9.66
C ARG A 210 -7.59 -13.00 9.45
N ILE A 211 -7.27 -12.59 8.22
CA ILE A 211 -7.05 -11.17 7.89
C ILE A 211 -8.33 -10.34 8.06
N SER A 212 -9.48 -10.84 7.57
CA SER A 212 -10.72 -10.08 7.53
C SER A 212 -11.48 -10.02 8.88
N ASN A 213 -11.16 -10.90 9.84
CA ASN A 213 -11.82 -10.90 11.15
C ASN A 213 -10.93 -10.39 12.30
N ASP A 214 -9.66 -10.09 12.04
CA ASP A 214 -8.75 -9.50 13.02
C ASP A 214 -8.45 -8.05 12.61
N SER A 215 -8.91 -7.10 13.43
CA SER A 215 -8.79 -5.67 13.14
C SER A 215 -7.35 -5.19 13.00
N PHE A 216 -6.39 -5.87 13.63
CA PHE A 216 -4.98 -5.52 13.49
C PHE A 216 -4.41 -6.08 12.19
N LEU A 217 -4.70 -7.34 11.85
CA LEU A 217 -4.28 -7.91 10.57
C LEU A 217 -4.88 -7.18 9.37
N GLU A 218 -6.13 -6.74 9.49
CA GLU A 218 -6.83 -5.95 8.48
C GLU A 218 -6.06 -4.66 8.10
N THR A 219 -5.25 -4.10 9.01
CA THR A 219 -4.47 -2.87 8.76
C THR A 219 -3.52 -2.96 7.57
N ILE A 220 -3.06 -4.17 7.21
CA ILE A 220 -2.11 -4.36 6.11
C ILE A 220 -2.76 -4.18 4.73
N LEU A 221 -4.07 -4.03 4.67
CA LEU A 221 -4.84 -3.96 3.43
C LEU A 221 -5.01 -2.53 2.89
N TRP A 222 -4.58 -1.50 3.63
CA TRP A 222 -4.63 -0.11 3.17
C TRP A 222 -3.38 0.66 3.52
N SER A 223 -2.96 1.54 2.60
CA SER A 223 -1.73 2.33 2.78
C SER A 223 -1.76 3.14 4.07
N PHE A 224 -2.82 3.92 4.27
CA PHE A 224 -3.01 4.75 5.45
C PHE A 224 -2.94 3.94 6.77
N GLN A 225 -3.60 2.77 6.82
CA GLN A 225 -3.65 1.97 8.04
C GLN A 225 -2.29 1.33 8.37
N ILE A 226 -1.52 0.90 7.36
CA ILE A 226 -0.12 0.47 7.57
C ILE A 226 0.70 1.59 8.21
N ARG A 227 0.62 2.81 7.66
CA ARG A 227 1.38 3.94 8.22
C ARG A 227 0.94 4.26 9.64
N LEU A 228 -0.37 4.20 9.92
CA LEU A 228 -0.89 4.38 11.27
C LEU A 228 -0.35 3.33 12.26
N ALA A 229 -0.29 2.06 11.85
CA ALA A 229 0.21 0.97 12.67
C ALA A 229 1.72 1.08 13.00
N LEU A 230 2.47 1.91 12.26
CA LEU A 230 3.91 2.10 12.45
C LEU A 230 4.29 3.25 13.39
N ILE A 231 3.32 3.97 13.97
CA ILE A 231 3.54 5.22 14.71
C ILE A 231 4.07 5.03 16.16
N ASP A 232 4.02 3.83 16.73
CA ASP A 232 4.36 3.57 18.16
C ASP A 232 5.64 4.26 18.68
#